data_AF-A0A3N0CDI5-F1
#
_entry.id   AF-A0A3N0CDI5-F1
#
_cell.length_a   1.000
_cell.length_b   1.000
_cell.length_c   1.000
_cell.angle_alpha   90.00
_cell.angle_beta   90.00
_cell.angle_gamma   90.00
#
_symmetry.space_group_name_H-M   'P 1'
#
loop_
_entity.id
_entity.type
_entity.pdbx_description
1 polymer ?
#
loop_
_entity_poly.entity_id
_entity_poly.type
_entity_poly.pdbx_seq_one_letter_code
_entity_poly.pdbx_strand_id
1 'polypeptide(L)'
;MATVETGKSSGGPFAIGYWKAGARGIETHVRYGLGIVEYHWGDLSVSHADYMRAMNLVGEYPGFGADPIDGFAHLAADLSGPARGLLDCTRSDFEAMLRSVDDLPRKWLP
;
A
#
# COMPACT_ATOMS: atom_id res chain seq x y z
N MET A 1 5.03 15.58 -5.95
CA MET A 1 4.44 15.51 -7.31
C MET A 1 3.41 14.38 -7.31
N ALA A 2 2.28 14.57 -7.97
CA ALA A 2 1.26 13.53 -8.13
C ALA A 2 1.00 13.29 -9.62
N THR A 3 0.81 12.03 -9.99
CA THR A 3 0.45 11.61 -11.35
C THR A 3 -0.67 10.59 -11.28
N VAL A 4 -1.53 10.59 -12.29
CA VAL A 4 -2.62 9.62 -12.43
C VAL A 4 -2.60 9.09 -13.86
N GLU A 5 -2.58 7.78 -13.99
CA GLU A 5 -2.81 7.06 -15.22
C GLU A 5 -4.20 6.42 -15.17
N THR A 6 -4.91 6.41 -16.30
CA THR A 6 -6.22 5.74 -16.40
C THR A 6 -6.24 4.88 -17.66
N GLY A 7 -7.01 3.80 -17.63
CA GLY A 7 -7.10 2.90 -18.78
C GLY A 7 -8.26 1.91 -18.67
N LYS A 8 -8.31 1.00 -19.64
CA LYS A 8 -9.30 -0.08 -19.71
C LYS A 8 -8.61 -1.38 -20.07
N SER A 9 -8.89 -2.45 -19.33
CA SER A 9 -8.47 -3.81 -19.67
C SER A 9 -9.63 -4.80 -19.58
N SER A 10 -9.36 -6.10 -19.74
CA SER A 10 -10.37 -7.17 -19.67
C SER A 10 -11.14 -7.20 -18.33
N GLY A 11 -10.52 -6.74 -17.24
CA GLY A 11 -11.20 -6.60 -15.95
C GLY A 11 -11.88 -5.24 -15.73
N GLY A 12 -11.98 -4.40 -16.76
CA GLY A 12 -12.70 -3.12 -16.72
C GLY A 12 -11.81 -1.87 -16.64
N PRO A 13 -12.42 -0.71 -16.37
CA PRO A 13 -11.71 0.55 -16.18
C PRO A 13 -10.80 0.48 -14.94
N PHE A 14 -9.65 1.13 -15.02
CA PHE A 14 -8.74 1.25 -13.89
C PHE A 14 -8.10 2.63 -13.83
N ALA A 15 -7.61 2.98 -12.65
CA ALA A 15 -6.74 4.12 -12.44
C ALA A 15 -5.54 3.71 -11.57
N ILE A 16 -4.36 4.25 -11.88
CA ILE A 16 -3.15 4.13 -11.07
C ILE A 16 -2.76 5.54 -10.65
N GLY A 17 -2.75 5.79 -9.34
CA GLY A 17 -2.30 7.05 -8.76
C GLY A 17 -0.91 6.87 -8.17
N TYR A 18 -0.02 7.83 -8.41
CA TYR A 18 1.28 7.88 -7.74
C TYR A 18 1.49 9.26 -7.13
N TRP A 19 1.86 9.29 -5.85
CA TRP A 19 2.24 10.50 -5.14
C TRP A 19 3.65 10.36 -4.58
N LYS A 20 4.45 11.43 -4.70
CA LYS A 20 5.85 11.48 -4.26
C LYS A 20 6.17 12.73 -3.43
N ALA A 21 6.84 12.52 -2.30
CA ALA A 21 7.50 13.55 -1.49
C ALA A 21 8.97 13.18 -1.22
N GLY A 22 9.88 13.91 -1.86
CA GLY A 22 11.31 13.61 -1.80
C GLY A 22 11.60 12.21 -2.36
N ALA A 23 12.23 11.36 -1.56
CA ALA A 23 12.48 9.96 -1.92
C ALA A 23 11.29 9.02 -1.67
N ARG A 24 10.29 9.48 -0.91
CA ARG A 24 9.14 8.65 -0.51
C ARG A 24 8.01 8.77 -1.51
N GLY A 25 7.26 7.69 -1.71
CA GLY A 25 6.06 7.71 -2.53
C GLY A 25 5.04 6.67 -2.11
N ILE A 26 3.82 6.83 -2.62
CA ILE A 26 2.72 5.89 -2.50
C ILE A 26 2.09 5.71 -3.88
N GLU A 27 1.89 4.46 -4.27
CA GLU A 27 1.20 4.05 -5.48
C GLU A 27 -0.11 3.36 -5.11
N THR A 28 -1.20 3.73 -5.78
CA THR A 28 -2.53 3.16 -5.55
C THR A 28 -3.11 2.66 -6.86
N HIS A 29 -3.61 1.43 -6.85
CA HIS A 29 -4.30 0.82 -7.99
C HIS A 29 -5.77 0.72 -7.65
N VAL A 30 -6.61 1.33 -8.49
CA VAL A 30 -8.06 1.39 -8.29
C VAL A 30 -8.77 0.69 -9.45
N ARG A 31 -9.64 -0.26 -9.11
CA ARG A 31 -10.53 -0.94 -10.03
C ARG A 31 -11.80 -1.37 -9.29
N TYR A 32 -12.89 -0.64 -9.53
CA TYR A 32 -14.16 -0.72 -8.76
C TYR A 32 -14.02 -0.44 -7.25
N GLY A 33 -12.80 -0.24 -6.75
CA GLY A 33 -12.40 0.03 -5.37
C GLY A 33 -10.88 0.08 -5.28
N LEU A 34 -10.35 0.50 -4.13
CA LEU A 34 -8.91 0.48 -3.89
C LEU A 34 -8.40 -0.97 -3.77
N GLY A 35 -7.44 -1.35 -4.60
CA GLY A 35 -7.00 -2.75 -4.76
C GLY A 35 -5.57 -3.03 -4.30
N ILE A 36 -4.59 -2.32 -4.85
CA ILE A 36 -3.17 -2.46 -4.47
C ILE A 36 -2.69 -1.11 -3.95
N VAL A 37 -1.94 -1.16 -2.85
CA VAL A 37 -1.24 -0.01 -2.29
C VAL A 37 0.22 -0.40 -2.11
N GLU A 38 1.11 0.32 -2.79
CA GLU A 38 2.56 0.16 -2.65
C GLU A 38 3.18 1.44 -2.07
N TYR A 39 4.15 1.26 -1.18
CA TYR A 39 4.96 2.33 -0.63
C TYR A 39 6.35 2.26 -1.23
N HIS A 40 6.91 3.41 -1.59
CA HIS A 40 8.22 3.52 -2.22
C HIS A 40 9.17 4.37 -1.38
N TRP A 41 10.44 3.97 -1.33
CA TRP A 41 11.54 4.79 -0.81
C TRP A 41 12.75 4.69 -1.73
N GLY A 42 12.83 5.60 -2.71
CA GLY A 42 13.85 5.54 -3.76
C GLY A 42 13.62 4.34 -4.68
N ASP A 43 14.54 3.39 -4.62
CA ASP A 43 14.58 2.13 -5.36
C ASP A 43 13.88 0.96 -4.64
N LEU A 44 13.41 1.20 -3.42
CA LEU A 44 12.77 0.20 -2.58
C LEU A 44 11.24 0.33 -2.64
N SER A 45 10.53 -0.80 -2.55
CA SER A 45 9.08 -0.81 -2.41
C SER A 45 8.56 -1.93 -1.52
N VAL A 46 7.39 -1.73 -0.92
CA VAL A 46 6.64 -2.76 -0.17
C VAL A 46 5.14 -2.55 -0.36
N SER A 47 4.38 -3.63 -0.51
CA SER A 47 2.92 -3.55 -0.49
C SER A 47 2.41 -3.27 0.93
N HIS A 48 1.26 -2.60 1.07
CA HIS A 48 0.66 -2.41 2.38
C HIS A 48 0.32 -3.73 3.07
N ALA A 49 -0.15 -4.72 2.32
CA ALA A 49 -0.44 -6.05 2.85
C ALA A 49 0.80 -6.74 3.41
N ASP A 50 1.94 -6.67 2.71
CA ASP A 50 3.19 -7.27 3.18
C ASP A 50 3.77 -6.55 4.38
N TYR A 51 3.71 -5.21 4.40
CA TYR A 51 4.11 -4.42 5.57
C TYR A 51 3.32 -4.81 6.81
N MET A 52 1.98 -4.84 6.71
CA MET A 52 1.10 -5.21 7.82
C MET A 52 1.40 -6.62 8.31
N ARG A 53 1.64 -7.56 7.39
CA ARG A 53 1.99 -8.95 7.71
C ARG A 53 3.35 -9.06 8.41
N ALA A 54 4.39 -8.39 7.91
CA ALA A 54 5.73 -8.43 8.49
C ALA A 54 5.79 -7.82 9.89
N MET A 55 4.99 -6.78 10.13
CA MET A 55 4.88 -6.15 11.44
C MET A 55 3.86 -6.83 12.36
N ASN A 56 3.20 -7.90 11.90
CA ASN A 56 2.12 -8.60 12.60
C ASN A 56 1.01 -7.65 13.10
N LEU A 57 0.60 -6.73 12.22
CA LEU A 57 -0.41 -5.72 12.47
C LEU A 57 -1.76 -6.16 11.89
N VAL A 58 -2.83 -5.71 12.54
CA VAL A 58 -4.20 -5.85 12.06
C VAL A 58 -4.71 -4.45 11.71
N GLY A 59 -5.26 -4.31 10.52
CA GLY A 59 -5.81 -3.06 10.00
C GLY A 59 -7.17 -3.25 9.36
N GLU A 60 -7.71 -2.15 8.86
CA GLU A 60 -9.01 -2.07 8.20
C GLU A 60 -8.90 -2.29 6.69
N TYR A 61 -7.75 -2.04 6.08
CA TYR A 61 -7.53 -2.23 4.64
C TYR A 61 -7.56 -3.72 4.22
N PRO A 62 -8.13 -4.05 3.04
CA PRO A 62 -8.87 -3.15 2.14
C PRO A 62 -10.29 -2.85 2.64
N GLY A 63 -10.83 -3.75 3.48
CA GLY A 63 -12.18 -3.70 4.02
C GLY A 63 -13.26 -3.93 2.97
N PHE A 64 -14.37 -4.53 3.38
CA PHE A 64 -15.54 -4.67 2.51
C PHE A 64 -16.41 -3.43 2.65
N GLY A 65 -16.56 -2.67 1.57
CA GLY A 65 -17.37 -1.46 1.51
C GLY A 65 -18.31 -1.47 0.31
N ALA A 66 -19.44 -0.78 0.42
CA ALA A 66 -20.33 -0.56 -0.72
C ALA A 66 -19.87 0.63 -1.57
N ASP A 67 -19.11 1.56 -0.97
CA ASP A 67 -18.53 2.70 -1.67
C ASP A 67 -17.05 2.40 -2.00
N PRO A 68 -16.61 2.54 -3.28
CA PRO A 68 -15.21 2.44 -3.66
C PRO A 68 -14.25 3.33 -2.83
N ILE A 69 -14.75 4.41 -2.23
CA ILE A 69 -14.01 5.31 -1.33
C ILE A 69 -13.71 4.66 0.03
N ASP A 70 -14.51 3.70 0.49
CA ASP A 70 -14.35 3.07 1.81
C ASP A 70 -12.94 2.48 2.00
N GLY A 71 -12.38 1.87 0.95
CA GLY A 71 -11.02 1.33 0.99
C GLY A 71 -9.93 2.38 1.24
N PHE A 72 -10.13 3.63 0.78
CA PHE A 72 -9.24 4.74 1.09
C PHE A 72 -9.40 5.21 2.54
N ALA A 73 -10.62 5.22 3.07
CA ALA A 73 -10.88 5.56 4.47
C ALA A 73 -10.21 4.55 5.41
N HIS A 74 -10.34 3.25 5.12
CA HIS A 74 -9.66 2.19 5.84
C HIS A 74 -8.13 2.30 5.76
N LEU A 75 -7.57 2.57 4.56
CA LEU A 75 -6.14 2.82 4.42
C LEU A 75 -5.68 4.02 5.27
N ALA A 76 -6.46 5.10 5.29
CA ALA A 76 -6.16 6.27 6.09
C ALA A 76 -6.20 5.97 7.61
N ALA A 77 -7.15 5.13 8.05
CA ALA A 77 -7.23 4.65 9.42
C ALA A 77 -5.99 3.83 9.80
N ASP A 78 -5.57 2.91 8.93
CA ASP A 78 -4.35 2.12 9.12
C ASP A 78 -3.11 3.00 9.25
N LEU A 79 -2.92 3.93 8.31
CA LEU A 79 -1.78 4.87 8.32
C LEU A 79 -1.78 5.80 9.53
N SER A 80 -2.96 6.12 10.08
CA SER A 80 -3.08 6.95 11.27
C SER A 80 -2.92 6.16 12.57
N GLY A 81 -3.10 4.84 12.52
CA GLY A 81 -3.08 3.93 13.67
C GLY A 81 -2.05 2.80 13.51
N PRO A 82 -2.46 1.54 13.28
CA PRO A 82 -1.58 0.38 13.27
C PRO A 82 -0.31 0.53 12.40
N ALA A 83 -0.45 1.12 11.21
CA ALA A 83 0.62 1.31 10.25
C ALA A 83 1.38 2.63 10.39
N ARG A 84 1.11 3.43 11.44
CA ARG A 84 1.74 4.74 11.64
C ARG A 84 3.26 4.69 11.65
N GLY A 85 3.86 3.58 12.12
CA GLY A 85 5.30 3.37 12.08
C GLY A 85 5.91 3.61 10.69
N LEU A 86 5.18 3.34 9.62
CA LEU A 86 5.61 3.60 8.25
C LEU A 86 5.79 5.10 7.97
N LEU A 87 4.94 5.96 8.52
CA LEU A 87 5.01 7.41 8.33
C LEU A 87 6.21 8.02 9.05
N ASP A 88 6.51 7.50 10.23
CA ASP A 88 7.51 8.05 11.15
C ASP A 88 8.90 7.38 11.00
N CYS A 89 9.01 6.29 10.24
CA CYS A 89 10.26 5.53 10.09
C CYS A 89 11.35 6.27 9.27
N THR A 90 12.61 5.90 9.53
CA THR A 90 13.76 6.28 8.71
C THR A 90 13.93 5.31 7.53
N ARG A 91 14.82 5.66 6.58
CA ARG A 91 15.18 4.75 5.48
C ARG A 91 15.76 3.43 6.00
N SER A 92 16.61 3.49 7.02
CA SER A 92 17.23 2.30 7.61
C SER A 92 16.19 1.37 8.27
N ASP A 93 15.16 1.95 8.90
CA ASP A 93 14.04 1.18 9.46
C ASP A 93 13.23 0.51 8.34
N PHE A 94 12.99 1.23 7.24
CA PHE A 94 12.30 0.69 6.06
C PHE A 94 13.09 -0.48 5.43
N GLU A 95 14.40 -0.35 5.30
CA GLU A 95 15.29 -1.42 4.81
C GLU A 95 15.36 -2.62 5.77
N ALA A 96 15.33 -2.39 7.08
CA ALA A 96 15.25 -3.46 8.07
C ALA A 96 13.92 -4.22 7.97
N MET A 97 12.81 -3.50 7.80
CA MET A 97 11.49 -4.08 7.60
C MET A 97 11.41 -4.92 6.33
N LEU A 98 11.99 -4.46 5.21
CA LEU A 98 12.00 -5.23 3.95
C LEU A 98 12.69 -6.58 4.08
N ARG A 99 13.79 -6.65 4.83
CA ARG A 99 14.45 -7.93 5.13
C ARG A 99 13.51 -8.88 5.88
N SER A 100 12.74 -8.37 6.83
CA SER A 100 11.72 -9.17 7.52
C SER A 100 10.61 -9.65 6.58
N VAL A 101 10.27 -8.90 5.52
CA VAL A 101 9.30 -9.31 4.49
C VAL A 101 9.86 -10.45 3.64
N ASP A 102 11.12 -10.36 3.21
CA ASP A 102 11.79 -11.38 2.39
C ASP A 102 11.89 -12.74 3.11
N ASP A 103 11.99 -12.71 4.44
CA ASP A 103 12.01 -13.90 5.30
C ASP A 103 10.63 -14.55 5.48
N LEU A 104 9.54 -13.86 5.11
CA LEU A 104 8.20 -14.43 5.21
C LEU A 104 7.99 -15.49 4.12
N PRO A 105 7.37 -16.64 4.45
CA PRO A 105 6.97 -17.58 3.42
C PRO A 105 6.07 -16.87 2.42
N ARG A 106 6.40 -17.01 1.13
CA ARG A 106 5.54 -16.53 0.04
C ARG A 106 4.21 -17.26 0.16
N LYS A 107 3.18 -16.55 0.59
CA LYS A 107 1.82 -17.05 0.49
C LYS A 107 1.44 -16.94 -0.98
N TRP A 108 1.26 -18.09 -1.64
CA TRP A 108 0.46 -18.11 -2.86
C TRP A 108 -0.94 -17.67 -2.43
N LEU A 109 -1.38 -16.50 -2.90
CA LEU A 109 -2.81 -16.21 -2.90
C LEU A 109 -3.45 -17.26 -3.82
N PRO A 110 -4.51 -17.95 -3.37
CA PRO A 110 -5.23 -18.89 -4.23
C PRO A 110 -5.76 -18.20 -5.50
#